data_AF-A0A7X8LML8-F1
#
_entry.id   AF-A0A7X8LML8-F1
#
_cell.length_a   1.000
_cell.length_b   1.000
_cell.length_c   1.000
_cell.angle_alpha   90.00
_cell.angle_beta   90.00
_cell.angle_gamma   90.00
#
_symmetry.space_group_name_H-M   'P 1'
#
loop_
_entity.id
_entity.type
_entity.pdbx_description
1 polymer ?
#
loop_
_entity_poly.entity_id
_entity_poly.type
_entity_poly.pdbx_seq_one_letter_code
_entity_poly.pdbx_strand_id
1 'polypeptide(L)'
;MRLLRIENFRHIDRNKAGGDAYLEYGDVEVRAEFIFYLQGNDCLNIRLGRHDTRVSTQELEDFLRQERQHLRKAIKPEVERIRQERRES
;
A
#
# COMPACT_ATOMS: atom_id res chain seq x y z
N MET A 1 -4.25 8.38 -12.80
CA MET A 1 -3.46 8.24 -11.56
C MET A 1 -2.55 7.04 -11.72
N ARG A 2 -1.28 7.15 -11.31
CA ARG A 2 -0.30 6.07 -11.43
C ARG A 2 0.53 5.95 -10.16
N LEU A 3 0.80 4.72 -9.72
CA LEU A 3 1.77 4.49 -8.64
C LEU A 3 3.19 4.75 -9.11
N LEU A 4 3.89 5.63 -8.40
CA LEU A 4 5.30 5.91 -8.62
C LEU A 4 6.18 5.00 -7.75
N ARG A 5 5.91 4.98 -6.44
CA ARG A 5 6.66 4.19 -5.46
C ARG A 5 5.86 3.96 -4.18
N ILE A 6 6.28 2.96 -3.41
CA ILE A 6 5.81 2.70 -2.05
C ILE A 6 7.03 2.75 -1.12
N GLU A 7 6.93 3.54 -0.07
CA GLU A 7 7.96 3.69 0.96
C GLU A 7 7.42 3.31 2.35
N ASN A 8 8.32 3.23 3.34
CA ASN A 8 7.99 3.01 4.75
C ASN A 8 7.09 1.78 5.01
N PHE A 9 7.25 0.72 4.21
CA PHE A 9 6.48 -0.51 4.33
C PHE A 9 6.85 -1.25 5.62
N ARG A 10 5.91 -1.29 6.57
CA ARG A 10 6.15 -1.80 7.92
C ARG A 10 4.91 -2.44 8.52
N HIS A 11 5.11 -3.33 9.48
CA HIS A 11 4.01 -3.83 10.31
C HIS A 11 3.36 -2.69 11.09
N ILE A 12 2.02 -2.64 11.04
CA ILE A 12 1.20 -1.72 11.86
C ILE A 12 0.24 -2.49 12.79
N ASP A 13 0.10 -3.80 12.57
CA ASP A 13 -0.72 -4.74 13.35
C ASP A 13 -0.23 -6.17 13.09
N ARG A 14 -0.74 -7.16 13.81
CA ARG A 14 -0.38 -8.59 13.67
C ARG A 14 -0.49 -9.08 12.24
N ASN A 15 -1.54 -8.68 11.54
CA ASN A 15 -1.85 -9.09 10.17
C ASN A 15 -2.02 -7.89 9.22
N LYS A 16 -1.41 -6.74 9.56
CA LYS A 16 -1.46 -5.55 8.70
C LYS A 16 -0.08 -4.94 8.54
N ALA A 17 0.15 -4.39 7.36
CA ALA A 17 1.25 -3.49 7.08
C ALA A 17 0.71 -2.15 6.56
N GLY A 18 1.43 -1.08 6.84
CA GLY A 18 1.22 0.24 6.26
C GLY A 18 2.35 0.55 5.30
N GLY A 19 2.04 1.23 4.20
CA GLY A 19 3.04 1.75 3.26
C GLY A 19 2.59 3.10 2.70
N ASP A 20 3.53 4.01 2.52
CA ASP A 20 3.31 5.32 1.93
C ASP A 20 3.39 5.21 0.41
N ALA A 21 2.25 5.27 -0.26
CA ALA A 21 2.16 5.27 -1.71
C ALA A 21 2.25 6.70 -2.26
N TYR A 22 3.21 6.92 -3.14
CA TYR A 22 3.35 8.17 -3.89
C TYR A 22 2.78 7.97 -5.29
N LEU A 23 1.82 8.81 -5.63
CA LEU A 23 0.99 8.69 -6.82
C LEU A 23 1.13 9.94 -7.67
N GLU A 24 1.19 9.75 -8.98
CA GLU A 24 1.06 10.82 -9.96
C GLU A 24 -0.41 11.17 -10.16
N TYR A 25 -0.75 12.44 -9.95
CA TYR A 25 -2.07 13.01 -10.15
C TYR A 25 -1.98 14.35 -10.89
N GLY A 26 -2.16 14.31 -12.22
CA GLY A 26 -1.86 15.47 -13.07
C GLY A 26 -0.36 15.78 -13.03
N ASP A 27 0.01 17.04 -12.81
CA ASP A 27 1.40 17.49 -12.71
C ASP A 27 1.94 17.45 -11.27
N VAL A 28 1.20 16.86 -10.31
CA VAL A 28 1.61 16.80 -8.91
C VAL A 28 1.79 15.38 -8.41
N GLU A 29 2.75 15.21 -7.50
CA GLU A 29 2.87 14.02 -6.66
C GLU A 29 2.01 14.18 -5.41
N VAL A 30 1.18 13.18 -5.14
CA VAL A 30 0.36 13.09 -3.93
C VAL A 30 0.72 11.83 -3.15
N ARG A 31 0.56 11.91 -1.83
CA ARG A 31 0.82 10.78 -0.91
C ARG A 31 -0.49 10.21 -0.39
N ALA A 32 -0.58 8.88 -0.36
CA ALA A 32 -1.64 8.14 0.30
C ALA A 32 -1.05 6.99 1.12
N GLU A 33 -1.56 6.78 2.32
CA GLU A 33 -1.25 5.60 3.12
C GLU A 33 -2.09 4.43 2.61
N PHE A 34 -1.44 3.34 2.26
CA PHE A 34 -2.09 2.07 1.93
C PHE A 34 -1.93 1.09 3.10
N ILE A 35 -3.04 0.47 3.49
CA ILE A 35 -3.11 -0.54 4.55
C ILE A 35 -3.29 -1.91 3.89
N PHE A 36 -2.27 -2.75 4.02
CA PHE A 36 -2.19 -4.07 3.45
C PHE A 36 -2.61 -5.11 4.48
N TYR A 37 -3.64 -5.91 4.18
CA TYR A 37 -4.09 -7.03 4.99
C TYR A 37 -3.32 -8.28 4.57
N LEU A 38 -2.61 -8.88 5.51
CA LEU A 38 -1.63 -9.94 5.25
C LEU A 38 -2.12 -11.29 5.76
N GLN A 39 -1.90 -12.35 5.00
CA GLN A 39 -2.09 -13.74 5.41
C GLN A 39 -0.87 -14.56 4.97
N GLY A 40 -0.14 -15.12 5.93
CA GLY A 40 1.16 -15.71 5.63
C GLY A 40 2.09 -14.68 4.97
N ASN A 41 2.60 -15.02 3.79
CA ASN A 41 3.46 -14.18 2.95
C ASN A 41 2.68 -13.45 1.84
N ASP A 42 1.35 -13.52 1.84
CA ASP A 42 0.51 -12.92 0.83
C ASP A 42 -0.27 -11.70 1.35
N CYS A 43 -0.71 -10.85 0.43
CA CYS A 43 -1.62 -9.74 0.70
C CYS A 43 -3.04 -10.06 0.18
N LEU A 44 -3.99 -10.14 1.10
CA LEU A 44 -5.40 -10.45 0.82
C LEU A 44 -6.23 -9.25 0.42
N ASN A 45 -5.87 -8.06 0.90
CA ASN A 45 -6.61 -6.84 0.60
C ASN A 45 -5.77 -5.59 0.84
N ILE A 46 -6.16 -4.51 0.19
CA ILE A 46 -5.53 -3.20 0.33
C ILE A 46 -6.65 -2.20 0.60
N ARG A 47 -6.51 -1.39 1.65
CA ARG A 47 -7.42 -0.30 1.98
C ARG A 47 -6.70 1.02 1.97
N LEU A 48 -7.45 2.07 1.68
CA LEU A 48 -6.99 3.45 1.80
C LEU A 48 -6.96 3.87 3.27
N GLY A 49 -5.84 4.42 3.70
CA GLY A 49 -5.66 5.10 4.98
C GLY A 49 -5.75 6.63 4.80
N ARG A 50 -4.90 7.37 5.50
CA ARG A 50 -4.83 8.84 5.33
C ARG A 50 -4.26 9.19 3.96
N HIS A 51 -4.75 10.26 3.35
CA HIS A 51 -4.23 10.71 2.06
C HIS A 51 -4.26 12.23 1.95
N ASP A 52 -3.55 12.72 0.95
CA ASP A 52 -3.54 14.13 0.59
C ASP A 52 -4.93 14.63 0.20
N THR A 53 -5.33 15.80 0.71
CA THR A 53 -6.65 16.42 0.43
C THR A 53 -6.79 16.91 -1.01
N ARG A 54 -5.69 16.98 -1.77
CA ARG A 54 -5.69 17.36 -3.19
C ARG A 54 -6.35 16.33 -4.10
N VAL A 55 -6.53 15.09 -3.62
CA VAL A 55 -7.20 14.00 -4.34
C VAL A 55 -8.39 13.52 -3.53
N SER A 56 -9.50 13.25 -4.22
CA SER A 56 -10.68 12.73 -3.54
C SER A 56 -10.47 11.29 -3.08
N THR A 57 -11.10 10.94 -1.95
CA THR A 57 -11.12 9.56 -1.44
C THR A 57 -11.66 8.59 -2.51
N GLN A 58 -12.68 9.00 -3.27
CA GLN A 58 -13.31 8.18 -4.30
C GLN A 58 -12.33 7.83 -5.43
N GLU A 59 -11.54 8.79 -5.92
CA GLU A 59 -10.55 8.54 -6.97
C GLU A 59 -9.45 7.55 -6.53
N LEU A 60 -9.00 7.65 -5.27
CA LEU A 60 -8.03 6.72 -4.70
C LEU A 60 -8.61 5.32 -4.50
N GLU A 61 -9.88 5.24 -4.08
CA GLU A 61 -10.56 3.96 -3.98
C GLU A 61 -10.74 3.29 -5.35
N ASP A 62 -11.08 4.06 -6.38
CA ASP A 62 -11.23 3.55 -7.74
C ASP A 62 -9.88 3.10 -8.31
N PHE A 63 -8.80 3.85 -8.06
CA PHE A 63 -7.44 3.42 -8.34
C PHE A 63 -7.11 2.09 -7.65
N LEU A 64 -7.40 1.96 -6.35
CA LEU A 64 -7.16 0.72 -5.59
C LEU A 64 -8.03 -0.45 -6.05
N ARG A 65 -9.21 -0.22 -6.65
CA ARG A 65 -10.04 -1.26 -7.24
C ARG A 65 -9.43 -1.77 -8.54
N GLN A 66 -8.94 -0.85 -9.38
CA GLN A 66 -8.33 -1.16 -10.69
C GLN A 66 -6.96 -1.85 -10.54
N GLU A 67 -6.08 -1.30 -9.72
CA GLU A 67 -4.69 -1.77 -9.60
C GLU A 67 -4.50 -2.88 -8.57
N ARG A 68 -5.56 -3.32 -7.89
CA ARG A 68 -5.48 -4.21 -6.71
C ARG A 68 -4.61 -5.44 -6.93
N GLN A 69 -4.82 -6.13 -8.04
CA GLN A 69 -4.10 -7.37 -8.34
C GLN A 69 -2.62 -7.12 -8.61
N HIS A 70 -2.33 -6.02 -9.32
CA HIS A 70 -0.97 -5.63 -9.64
C HIS A 70 -0.21 -5.20 -8.38
N LEU A 71 -0.83 -4.37 -7.53
CA LEU A 71 -0.26 -3.94 -6.25
C LEU A 71 0.09 -5.13 -5.36
N ARG A 72 -0.79 -6.13 -5.24
CA ARG A 72 -0.53 -7.35 -4.43
C ARG A 72 0.69 -8.13 -4.90
N LYS A 73 0.92 -8.20 -6.22
CA LYS A 73 2.11 -8.85 -6.77
C LYS A 73 3.36 -8.03 -6.50
N ALA A 74 3.29 -6.71 -6.70
CA ALA A 74 4.41 -5.79 -6.53
C ALA A 74 4.94 -5.76 -5.09
N ILE A 75 4.05 -5.83 -4.09
CA ILE A 75 4.42 -5.76 -2.67
C ILE A 75 4.88 -7.09 -2.07
N LYS A 76 4.81 -8.21 -2.80
CA LYS A 76 5.13 -9.53 -2.25
C LYS A 76 6.54 -9.60 -1.63
N PRO A 77 7.60 -9.07 -2.28
CA PRO A 77 8.94 -9.04 -1.68
C PRO A 77 8.97 -8.28 -0.34
N GLU A 78 8.24 -7.16 -0.25
CA GLU A 78 8.16 -6.37 0.98
C GLU A 78 7.40 -7.11 2.09
N VAL A 79 6.34 -7.87 1.76
CA VAL A 79 5.63 -8.71 2.72
C VAL A 79 6.54 -9.80 3.28
N GLU A 80 7.30 -10.47 2.42
CA GLU A 80 8.26 -11.49 2.83
C GLU A 80 9.34 -10.91 3.75
N ARG A 81 9.90 -9.74 3.38
CA ARG A 81 10.88 -9.00 4.20
C ARG A 81 10.37 -8.71 5.61
N ILE A 82 9.22 -8.04 5.75
CA ILE A 82 8.72 -7.66 7.08
C ILE A 82 8.30 -8.87 7.93
N ARG A 83 7.88 -9.97 7.30
CA ARG A 83 7.56 -11.22 7.99
C ARG A 83 8.80 -11.90 8.53
N GLN A 84 9.90 -11.86 7.78
CA GLN A 84 11.18 -12.37 8.23
C GLN A 84 11.73 -11.53 9.39
N GLU A 85 11.75 -10.21 9.26
CA GLU A 85 12.18 -9.28 10.33
C GLU A 85 11.45 -9.55 11.65
N ARG A 86 10.14 -9.84 11.58
CA ARG A 86 9.33 -10.15 12.75
C ARG A 86 9.61 -11.52 13.37
N ARG A 87 10.08 -12.51 12.60
CA ARG A 87 10.48 -13.83 13.14
C ARG A 87 11.83 -13.76 13.84
N GLU A 88 12.67 -12.82 13.43
CA GLU A 88 14.02 -12.60 13.95
C GLU A 88 14.05 -11.64 15.16
N SER A 89 12.94 -10.96 15.45
CA SER A 89 12.73 -10.07 16.62
C SER A 89 12.06 -10.79 17.78
#